data_AF-A0A0Q9WJ30-F1
#
_entry.id   AF-A0A0Q9WJ30-F1
#
_cell.length_a   1.000
_cell.length_b   1.000
_cell.length_c   1.000
_cell.angle_alpha   90.00
_cell.angle_beta   90.00
_cell.angle_gamma   90.00
#
_symmetry.space_group_name_H-M   'P 1'
#
loop_
_entity.id
_entity.type
_entity.pdbx_description
1 polymer ?
#
loop_
_entity_poly.entity_id
_entity_poly.type
_entity_poly.pdbx_seq_one_letter_code
_entity_poly.pdbx_strand_id
1 'polypeptide(L)'
;MAHAHHCCSASIRNGIDTFVLATPPKRFYKTTNVLCTDAGYEVTLDHRKLKTPNGAPFMVKSEPLAIAVATEFDGQKDHIERSRMHISALCFTAIDNPNKLTKLDMVNYLLNFVATDTVLFQYDDEKDLQELQRNEWDPLIEWFNQRFETNLQKTMNITPPQVSEVDKMKIAKHLQSYSLETLHGFVFAVDTLKSIVLACAVIDQQITVERAVALSRLEEEYQLKFWGRVEWAHDFSQQELQARLAAAVLFVHFNCSENLIKEKSIL
;
A
#
# COMPACT_ATOMS: atom_id res chain seq x y z
N MET A 1 20.48 -44.22 -45.89
CA MET A 1 19.35 -43.38 -46.33
C MET A 1 18.08 -44.22 -46.27
N ALA A 2 17.26 -44.04 -45.23
CA ALA A 2 15.85 -44.44 -45.13
C ALA A 2 15.37 -43.94 -43.75
N HIS A 3 14.76 -42.75 -43.70
CA HIS A 3 13.31 -42.55 -43.59
C HIS A 3 12.71 -43.04 -42.26
N ALA A 4 12.53 -42.08 -41.36
CA ALA A 4 11.67 -42.18 -40.19
C ALA A 4 10.26 -41.70 -40.57
N HIS A 5 9.27 -42.56 -40.37
CA HIS A 5 7.88 -42.19 -40.15
C HIS A 5 7.29 -43.20 -39.16
N HIS A 6 7.02 -42.76 -37.94
CA HIS A 6 5.97 -43.35 -37.11
C HIS A 6 5.28 -42.29 -36.27
N CYS A 7 3.96 -42.42 -36.25
CA CYS A 7 2.98 -41.46 -35.81
C CYS A 7 2.54 -41.76 -34.36
N CYS A 8 2.16 -40.69 -33.63
CA CYS A 8 1.20 -40.60 -32.54
C CYS A 8 1.31 -41.53 -31.30
N SER A 9 1.46 -40.92 -30.12
CA SER A 9 0.40 -40.98 -29.10
C SER A 9 0.52 -39.82 -28.10
N ALA A 10 -0.60 -39.17 -27.84
CA ALA A 10 -0.76 -38.08 -26.91
C ALA A 10 -0.77 -38.59 -25.46
N SER A 11 -0.18 -37.82 -24.54
CA SER A 11 -0.58 -37.85 -23.13
C SER A 11 -0.60 -36.41 -22.62
N ILE A 12 -1.79 -35.81 -22.67
CA ILE A 12 -2.12 -34.56 -22.01
C ILE A 12 -2.14 -34.88 -20.51
N ARG A 13 -1.10 -34.47 -19.78
CA ARG A 13 -1.14 -34.46 -18.31
C ARG A 13 -1.86 -33.19 -17.89
N ASN A 14 -3.10 -33.34 -17.44
CA ASN A 14 -3.80 -32.34 -16.65
C ASN A 14 -3.07 -32.18 -15.31
N GLY A 15 -2.12 -31.24 -15.26
CA GLY A 15 -1.56 -30.74 -14.02
C GLY A 15 -2.49 -29.68 -13.46
N ILE A 16 -3.33 -30.05 -12.50
CA ILE A 16 -3.88 -29.06 -11.57
C ILE A 16 -2.71 -28.72 -10.65
N ASP A 17 -2.01 -27.63 -10.96
CA ASP A 17 -1.02 -27.03 -10.07
C ASP A 17 -1.74 -26.62 -8.80
N THR A 18 -1.71 -27.52 -7.82
CA THR A 18 -2.08 -27.20 -6.45
C THR A 18 -1.07 -26.18 -5.96
N PHE A 19 -1.53 -24.94 -5.76
CA PHE A 19 -0.77 -23.90 -5.08
C PHE A 19 -0.46 -24.39 -3.65
N VAL A 20 0.66 -25.09 -3.47
CA VAL A 20 1.20 -25.38 -2.15
C VAL A 20 1.72 -24.06 -1.61
N LEU A 21 0.95 -23.43 -0.72
CA LEU A 21 1.43 -22.32 0.09
C LEU A 21 2.70 -22.79 0.80
N ALA A 22 3.84 -22.22 0.43
CA ALA A 22 5.12 -22.56 1.03
C ALA A 22 5.02 -22.32 2.54
N THR A 23 5.25 -23.36 3.35
CA THR A 23 5.21 -23.26 4.81
C THR A 23 6.13 -22.13 5.28
N PRO A 24 5.66 -21.22 6.16
CA PRO A 24 6.50 -20.14 6.65
C PRO A 24 7.78 -20.71 7.30
N PRO A 25 8.95 -20.13 7.03
CA PRO A 25 10.20 -20.66 7.55
C PRO A 25 10.22 -20.51 9.08
N LYS A 26 10.83 -21.48 9.77
CA LYS A 26 11.04 -21.40 11.22
C LYS A 26 11.90 -20.19 11.57
N ARG A 27 11.60 -19.52 12.69
CA ARG A 27 12.44 -18.44 13.24
C ARG A 27 13.83 -19.03 13.54
N PHE A 28 14.86 -18.45 12.92
CA PHE A 28 16.24 -18.93 12.99
C PHE A 28 17.16 -18.00 13.80
N TYR A 29 16.63 -16.92 14.36
CA TYR A 29 17.36 -15.89 15.09
C TYR A 29 16.74 -15.64 16.46
N LYS A 30 17.56 -15.20 17.43
CA LYS A 30 17.10 -14.87 18.79
C LYS A 30 16.89 -13.38 19.00
N THR A 31 17.81 -12.56 18.51
CA THR A 31 17.86 -11.12 18.78
C THR A 31 17.84 -10.33 17.49
N THR A 32 17.26 -9.14 17.54
CA THR A 32 17.24 -8.18 16.43
C THR A 32 17.87 -6.87 16.88
N ASN A 33 18.84 -6.35 16.13
CA ASN A 33 19.49 -5.07 16.46
C ASN A 33 19.50 -4.15 15.24
N VAL A 34 19.47 -2.84 15.51
CA VAL A 34 19.65 -1.78 14.50
C VAL A 34 21.09 -1.27 14.60
N LEU A 35 21.76 -1.15 13.46
CA LEU A 35 23.12 -0.60 13.36
C LEU A 35 23.09 0.70 12.56
N CYS A 36 23.67 1.77 13.10
CA CYS A 36 23.91 3.01 12.38
C CYS A 36 25.22 2.89 11.60
N THR A 37 25.19 3.30 10.32
CA THR A 37 26.34 3.36 9.43
C THR A 37 26.36 4.72 8.72
N ASP A 38 27.48 5.09 8.09
CA ASP A 38 27.60 6.36 7.36
C ASP A 38 26.58 6.49 6.21
N ALA A 39 26.09 5.36 5.68
CA ALA A 39 25.13 5.32 4.58
C ALA A 39 23.66 5.25 5.03
N GLY A 40 23.40 4.99 6.32
CA GLY A 40 22.05 4.80 6.87
C GLY A 40 22.00 3.73 7.95
N TYR A 41 20.80 3.19 8.19
CA TYR A 41 20.52 2.19 9.21
C TYR A 41 20.31 0.81 8.60
N GLU A 42 20.98 -0.19 9.19
CA GLU A 42 20.85 -1.59 8.84
C GLU A 42 20.17 -2.36 9.98
N VAL A 43 19.53 -3.48 9.65
CA VAL A 43 18.96 -4.41 10.64
C VAL A 43 19.78 -5.69 10.65
N THR A 44 20.06 -6.21 11.84
CA THR A 44 20.77 -7.48 12.04
C THR A 44 19.90 -8.47 12.81
N LEU A 45 19.95 -9.73 12.37
CA LEU A 45 19.35 -10.87 13.04
C LEU A 45 20.50 -11.67 13.68
N ASP A 46 20.60 -11.60 15.01
CA ASP A 46 21.78 -11.97 15.81
C ASP A 46 23.06 -11.27 15.33
N HIS A 47 23.88 -11.96 14.54
CA HIS A 47 25.13 -11.43 13.97
C HIS A 47 25.09 -11.32 12.45
N ARG A 48 23.95 -11.61 11.82
CA ARG A 48 23.80 -11.63 10.36
C ARG A 48 23.03 -10.39 9.91
N LYS A 49 23.57 -9.68 8.92
CA LYS A 49 22.86 -8.57 8.26
C LYS A 49 21.60 -9.09 7.57
N LEU A 50 20.49 -8.37 7.76
CA LEU A 50 19.25 -8.64 7.06
C LEU A 50 19.45 -8.37 5.56
N LYS A 51 18.89 -9.27 4.73
CA LYS A 51 18.91 -9.14 3.28
C LYS A 51 17.49 -9.12 2.75
N THR A 52 17.31 -8.43 1.64
CA THR A 52 16.06 -8.42 0.89
C THR A 52 15.85 -9.76 0.16
N PRO A 53 14.63 -10.05 -0.32
CA PRO A 53 14.36 -11.24 -1.14
C PRO A 53 15.28 -11.39 -2.36
N ASN A 54 15.68 -10.29 -3.02
CA ASN A 54 16.65 -10.33 -4.12
C ASN A 54 18.12 -10.43 -3.67
N GLY A 55 18.37 -10.50 -2.36
CA GLY A 55 19.70 -10.70 -1.78
C GLY A 55 20.50 -9.42 -1.56
N ALA A 56 19.92 -8.24 -1.81
CA ALA A 56 20.54 -6.96 -1.50
C ALA A 56 20.61 -6.75 0.03
N PRO A 57 21.63 -6.05 0.55
CA PRO A 57 21.67 -5.69 1.95
C PRO A 57 20.49 -4.76 2.29
N PHE A 58 19.81 -5.03 3.41
CA PHE A 58 18.77 -4.13 3.90
C PHE A 58 19.41 -2.86 4.47
N MET A 59 19.07 -1.70 3.89
CA MET A 59 19.53 -0.40 4.32
C MET A 59 18.43 0.63 4.12
N VAL A 60 18.14 1.42 5.15
CA VAL A 60 17.17 2.52 5.12
C VAL A 60 17.79 3.80 5.67
N LYS A 61 17.31 4.96 5.23
CA LYS A 61 17.86 6.24 5.69
C LYS A 61 17.38 6.61 7.09
N SER A 62 16.16 6.19 7.45
CA SER A 62 15.45 6.55 8.67
C SER A 62 15.64 5.54 9.81
N GLU A 63 16.09 6.02 10.97
CA GLU A 63 16.25 5.21 12.19
C GLU A 63 14.91 4.63 12.69
N PRO A 64 13.83 5.42 12.86
CA PRO A 64 12.53 4.88 13.24
C PRO A 64 12.05 3.75 12.31
N LEU A 65 12.33 3.86 11.02
CA LEU A 65 11.94 2.84 10.04
C LEU A 65 12.74 1.54 10.25
N ALA A 66 14.04 1.63 10.52
CA ALA A 66 14.86 0.47 10.84
C ALA A 66 14.42 -0.21 12.14
N ILE A 67 14.08 0.58 13.17
CA ILE A 67 13.53 0.08 14.44
C ILE A 67 12.19 -0.62 14.20
N ALA A 68 11.30 -0.05 13.39
CA ALA A 68 10.01 -0.67 13.06
C ALA A 68 10.20 -2.03 12.38
N VAL A 69 11.12 -2.13 11.41
CA VAL A 69 11.46 -3.40 10.77
C VAL A 69 12.05 -4.39 11.78
N ALA A 70 12.99 -3.96 12.61
CA ALA A 70 13.56 -4.83 13.66
C ALA A 70 12.47 -5.35 14.61
N THR A 71 11.49 -4.50 14.96
CA THR A 71 10.35 -4.86 15.82
C THR A 71 9.43 -5.89 15.15
N GLU A 72 9.17 -5.77 13.84
CA GLU A 72 8.39 -6.79 13.11
C GLU A 72 9.08 -8.16 13.12
N PHE A 73 10.41 -8.19 13.00
CA PHE A 73 11.19 -9.43 13.11
C PHE A 73 11.19 -9.97 14.55
N ASP A 74 11.35 -9.12 15.56
CA ASP A 74 11.34 -9.59 16.95
C ASP A 74 9.97 -10.15 17.38
N GLY A 75 8.89 -9.59 16.84
CA GLY A 75 7.52 -10.05 17.06
C GLY A 75 7.17 -11.42 16.47
N GLN A 76 8.03 -12.02 15.63
CA GLN A 76 7.80 -13.36 15.06
C GLN A 76 7.97 -14.45 16.12
N LYS A 77 7.11 -15.46 16.14
CA LYS A 77 7.19 -16.55 17.14
C LYS A 77 7.99 -17.74 16.59
N ASP A 78 7.34 -18.89 16.44
CA ASP A 78 7.98 -20.11 15.96
C ASP A 78 8.30 -20.05 14.46
N HIS A 79 7.49 -19.33 13.69
CA HIS A 79 7.61 -19.17 12.25
C HIS A 79 7.62 -17.68 11.89
N ILE A 80 8.29 -17.36 10.79
CA ILE A 80 8.34 -16.01 10.22
C ILE A 80 7.13 -15.87 9.29
N GLU A 81 6.08 -15.24 9.80
CA GLU A 81 4.82 -14.96 9.10
C GLU A 81 4.94 -13.67 8.28
N ARG A 82 5.50 -13.79 7.07
CA ARG A 82 5.71 -12.65 6.16
C ARG A 82 4.44 -11.87 5.84
N SER A 83 3.28 -12.51 5.87
CA SER A 83 1.98 -11.86 5.67
C SER A 83 1.68 -10.79 6.71
N ARG A 84 2.33 -10.83 7.88
CA ARG A 84 2.13 -9.88 8.99
C ARG A 84 3.24 -8.83 9.10
N MET A 85 4.19 -8.83 8.17
CA MET A 85 5.37 -7.97 8.18
C MET A 85 5.27 -6.91 7.08
N HIS A 86 4.24 -6.05 7.18
CA HIS A 86 3.91 -5.11 6.11
C HIS A 86 4.98 -4.03 5.91
N ILE A 87 5.59 -3.53 6.99
CA ILE A 87 6.65 -2.52 6.90
C ILE A 87 7.89 -3.14 6.24
N SER A 88 8.29 -4.34 6.66
CA SER A 88 9.41 -5.08 6.06
C SER A 88 9.16 -5.35 4.59
N ALA A 89 7.94 -5.81 4.22
CA ALA A 89 7.57 -6.05 2.84
C ALA A 89 7.65 -4.79 1.97
N LEU A 90 7.20 -3.64 2.50
CA LEU A 90 7.26 -2.35 1.82
C LEU A 90 8.71 -1.87 1.66
N CYS A 91 9.54 -1.97 2.70
CA CYS A 91 10.97 -1.66 2.62
C CYS A 91 11.69 -2.55 1.60
N PHE A 92 11.44 -3.86 1.62
CA PHE A 92 12.02 -4.78 0.64
C PHE A 92 11.62 -4.42 -0.78
N THR A 93 10.34 -4.08 -1.00
CA THR A 93 9.85 -3.69 -2.32
C THR A 93 10.49 -2.38 -2.81
N ALA A 94 10.67 -1.41 -1.91
CA ALA A 94 11.33 -0.15 -2.22
C ALA A 94 12.83 -0.32 -2.54
N ILE A 95 13.54 -1.20 -1.82
CA ILE A 95 14.97 -1.47 -2.04
C ILE A 95 15.19 -2.29 -3.30
N ASP A 96 14.43 -3.38 -3.46
CA ASP A 96 14.62 -4.32 -4.57
C ASP A 96 14.09 -3.77 -5.89
N ASN A 97 13.07 -2.91 -5.85
CA ASN A 97 12.36 -2.34 -6.98
C ASN A 97 12.33 -3.30 -8.20
N PRO A 98 11.68 -4.47 -8.08
CA PRO A 98 11.82 -5.56 -9.04
C PRO A 98 11.38 -5.18 -10.45
N ASN A 99 10.40 -4.26 -10.55
CA ASN A 99 9.87 -3.74 -11.81
C ASN A 99 10.65 -2.52 -12.33
N LYS A 100 11.72 -2.09 -11.63
CA LYS A 100 12.55 -0.92 -11.95
C LYS A 100 11.72 0.34 -12.23
N LEU A 101 10.65 0.52 -11.44
CA LEU A 101 9.74 1.64 -11.58
C LEU A 101 10.47 2.94 -11.31
N THR A 102 10.29 3.90 -12.20
CA THR A 102 10.76 5.27 -12.00
C THR A 102 9.73 6.06 -11.22
N LYS A 103 10.16 7.23 -10.72
CA LYS A 103 9.28 8.19 -10.07
C LYS A 103 8.11 8.61 -10.97
N LEU A 104 8.36 8.78 -12.26
CA LEU A 104 7.33 9.14 -13.24
C LEU A 104 6.31 8.01 -13.42
N ASP A 105 6.77 6.75 -13.47
CA ASP A 105 5.87 5.60 -13.62
C ASP A 105 4.89 5.49 -12.45
N MET A 106 5.37 5.68 -11.22
CA MET A 106 4.53 5.65 -10.02
C MET A 106 3.55 6.80 -9.97
N VAL A 107 3.98 8.02 -10.32
CA VAL A 107 3.09 9.18 -10.38
C VAL A 107 2.01 8.95 -11.42
N ASN A 108 2.37 8.48 -12.62
CA ASN A 108 1.38 8.17 -13.67
C ASN A 108 0.40 7.08 -13.22
N TYR A 109 0.88 6.05 -12.53
CA TYR A 109 0.02 5.02 -11.95
C TYR A 109 -0.99 5.62 -10.96
N LEU A 110 -0.54 6.47 -10.03
CA LEU A 110 -1.41 7.15 -9.06
C LEU A 110 -2.41 8.08 -9.74
N LEU A 111 -2.00 8.82 -10.78
CA LEU A 111 -2.88 9.72 -11.53
C LEU A 111 -3.98 8.98 -12.28
N ASN A 112 -3.67 7.81 -12.85
CA ASN A 112 -4.67 6.97 -13.50
C ASN A 112 -5.73 6.48 -12.50
N PHE A 113 -5.36 6.34 -11.23
CA PHE A 113 -6.26 5.92 -10.17
C PHE A 113 -7.24 7.02 -9.73
N VAL A 114 -6.91 8.31 -9.94
CA VAL A 114 -7.75 9.46 -9.54
C VAL A 114 -9.16 9.38 -10.13
N ALA A 115 -9.27 9.03 -11.42
CA ALA A 115 -10.57 8.96 -12.08
C ALA A 115 -11.40 7.75 -11.63
N THR A 116 -10.75 6.70 -11.11
CA THR A 116 -11.40 5.46 -10.64
C THR A 116 -11.41 5.36 -9.12
N ASP A 117 -11.26 6.48 -8.42
CA ASP A 117 -11.24 6.52 -6.96
C ASP A 117 -12.62 6.15 -6.39
N THR A 118 -12.67 5.19 -5.45
CA THR A 118 -13.90 4.70 -4.84
C THR A 118 -14.79 5.83 -4.29
N VAL A 119 -14.22 6.89 -3.69
CA VAL A 119 -15.06 7.93 -3.07
C VAL A 119 -15.81 8.80 -4.10
N LEU A 120 -15.37 8.78 -5.37
CA LEU A 120 -16.02 9.54 -6.44
C LEU A 120 -17.23 8.83 -7.03
N PHE A 121 -17.42 7.54 -6.78
CA PHE A 121 -18.59 6.78 -7.24
C PHE A 121 -19.59 6.68 -6.10
N GLN A 122 -20.67 7.45 -6.17
CA GLN A 122 -21.76 7.44 -5.19
C GLN A 122 -23.00 6.77 -5.75
N TYR A 123 -23.84 6.24 -4.87
CA TYR A 123 -25.06 5.52 -5.21
C TYR A 123 -26.29 6.39 -4.90
N ASP A 124 -27.30 6.39 -5.77
CA ASP A 124 -28.48 7.25 -5.65
C ASP A 124 -29.82 6.53 -5.52
N ASP A 125 -29.87 5.20 -5.69
CA ASP A 125 -31.12 4.46 -5.55
C ASP A 125 -31.54 4.24 -4.08
N GLU A 126 -30.60 4.23 -3.13
CA GLU A 126 -30.86 4.04 -1.70
C GLU A 126 -30.57 5.33 -0.92
N LYS A 127 -31.63 5.97 -0.40
CA LYS A 127 -31.53 7.32 0.21
C LYS A 127 -30.65 7.35 1.45
N ASP A 128 -30.78 6.34 2.30
CA ASP A 128 -30.05 6.26 3.56
C ASP A 128 -28.54 6.08 3.30
N LEU A 129 -28.18 5.27 2.30
CA LEU A 129 -26.79 5.09 1.87
C LEU A 129 -26.25 6.35 1.20
N GLN A 130 -27.04 6.98 0.33
CA GLN A 130 -26.65 8.22 -0.34
C GLN A 130 -26.36 9.34 0.67
N GLU A 131 -27.20 9.49 1.69
CA GLU A 131 -26.99 10.47 2.75
C GLU A 131 -25.73 10.15 3.56
N LEU A 132 -25.49 8.87 3.88
CA LEU A 132 -24.28 8.44 4.57
C LEU A 132 -23.01 8.73 3.73
N GLN A 133 -23.00 8.38 2.45
CA GLN A 133 -21.91 8.68 1.53
C GLN A 133 -21.65 10.17 1.42
N ARG A 134 -22.71 10.98 1.26
CA ARG A 134 -22.61 12.43 1.18
C ARG A 134 -22.00 13.03 2.45
N ASN A 135 -22.47 12.60 3.62
CA ASN A 135 -22.01 13.14 4.89
C ASN A 135 -20.55 12.78 5.21
N GLU A 136 -20.08 11.63 4.70
CA GLU A 136 -18.78 11.07 5.05
C GLU A 136 -17.69 11.28 3.99
N TRP A 137 -18.03 11.18 2.70
CA TRP A 137 -17.07 11.31 1.60
C TRP A 137 -16.98 12.73 1.03
N ASP A 138 -18.08 13.48 0.94
CA ASP A 138 -18.03 14.83 0.35
C ASP A 138 -17.07 15.77 1.08
N PRO A 139 -16.98 15.80 2.43
CA PRO A 139 -16.00 16.64 3.11
C PRO A 139 -14.56 16.33 2.74
N LEU A 140 -14.25 15.06 2.42
CA LEU A 140 -12.91 14.62 2.04
C LEU A 140 -12.59 14.96 0.58
N ILE A 141 -13.59 14.87 -0.31
CA ILE A 141 -13.47 15.34 -1.70
C ILE A 141 -13.25 16.87 -1.71
N GLU A 142 -14.02 17.61 -0.92
CA GLU A 142 -13.88 19.05 -0.78
C GLU A 142 -12.50 19.42 -0.23
N TRP A 143 -12.08 18.77 0.86
CA TRP A 143 -10.73 18.95 1.40
C TRP A 143 -9.65 18.69 0.35
N PHE A 144 -9.75 17.60 -0.41
CA PHE A 144 -8.78 17.25 -1.44
C PHE A 144 -8.73 18.34 -2.52
N ASN A 145 -9.90 18.80 -2.98
CA ASN A 145 -10.00 19.89 -3.95
C ASN A 145 -9.37 21.19 -3.44
N GLN A 146 -9.58 21.54 -2.17
CA GLN A 146 -8.93 22.71 -1.56
C GLN A 146 -7.40 22.52 -1.43
N ARG A 147 -6.96 21.34 -0.98
CA ARG A 147 -5.55 21.01 -0.70
C ARG A 147 -4.67 20.97 -1.94
N PHE A 148 -5.21 20.43 -3.04
CA PHE A 148 -4.51 20.26 -4.32
C PHE A 148 -4.92 21.29 -5.37
N GLU A 149 -5.80 22.23 -5.00
CA GLU A 149 -6.42 23.21 -5.90
C GLU A 149 -7.07 22.56 -7.13
N THR A 150 -7.70 21.41 -6.94
CA THR A 150 -8.37 20.64 -7.99
C THR A 150 -9.88 20.81 -7.96
N ASN A 151 -10.58 20.33 -8.99
CA ASN A 151 -12.04 20.32 -9.04
C ASN A 151 -12.59 18.93 -9.37
N LEU A 152 -12.21 17.92 -8.58
CA LEU A 152 -12.73 16.56 -8.71
C LEU A 152 -14.24 16.56 -8.46
N GLN A 153 -14.97 15.93 -9.39
CA GLN A 153 -16.40 15.76 -9.32
C GLN A 153 -16.73 14.30 -9.02
N LYS A 154 -17.73 14.07 -8.20
CA LYS A 154 -18.33 12.75 -8.01
C LYS A 154 -19.29 12.41 -9.16
N THR A 155 -19.51 11.13 -9.36
CA THR A 155 -20.44 10.57 -10.34
C THR A 155 -21.41 9.62 -9.64
N MET A 156 -22.62 9.52 -10.17
CA MET A 156 -23.61 8.48 -9.83
C MET A 156 -23.72 7.42 -10.94
N ASN A 157 -22.94 7.60 -12.01
CA ASN A 157 -22.92 6.68 -13.15
C ASN A 157 -21.77 5.68 -13.03
N ILE A 158 -21.90 4.56 -13.72
CA ILE A 158 -20.82 3.58 -13.89
C ILE A 158 -19.60 4.20 -14.61
N THR A 159 -19.83 5.24 -15.43
CA THR A 159 -18.77 5.93 -16.15
C THR A 159 -17.98 6.86 -15.20
N PRO A 160 -16.64 6.77 -15.18
CA PRO A 160 -15.79 7.66 -14.39
C PRO A 160 -16.03 9.14 -14.67
N PRO A 161 -15.94 10.02 -13.65
CA PRO A 161 -15.99 11.45 -13.86
C PRO A 161 -14.77 11.92 -14.67
N GLN A 162 -14.96 12.97 -15.49
CA GLN A 162 -13.83 13.55 -16.21
C GLN A 162 -12.96 14.37 -15.26
N VAL A 163 -11.70 13.96 -15.13
CA VAL A 163 -10.67 14.72 -14.42
C VAL A 163 -9.90 15.54 -15.44
N SER A 164 -9.87 16.86 -15.25
CA SER A 164 -9.17 17.74 -16.19
C SER A 164 -7.66 17.47 -16.19
N GLU A 165 -7.00 17.65 -17.34
CA GLU A 165 -5.54 17.49 -17.41
C GLU A 165 -4.81 18.50 -16.52
N VAL A 166 -5.41 19.68 -16.29
CA VAL A 166 -4.88 20.69 -15.37
C VAL A 166 -4.88 20.18 -13.93
N ASP A 167 -5.97 19.52 -13.50
CA ASP A 167 -6.06 18.94 -12.15
C ASP A 167 -5.07 17.78 -11.99
N LYS A 168 -4.96 16.91 -12.99
CA LYS A 168 -3.95 15.83 -12.99
C LYS A 168 -2.54 16.41 -12.87
N MET A 169 -2.22 17.48 -13.60
CA MET A 169 -0.90 18.13 -13.50
C MET A 169 -0.62 18.69 -12.11
N LYS A 170 -1.62 19.28 -11.43
CA LYS A 170 -1.47 19.79 -10.06
C LYS A 170 -1.15 18.66 -9.08
N ILE A 171 -1.92 17.57 -9.15
CA ILE A 171 -1.68 16.36 -8.34
C ILE A 171 -0.30 15.77 -8.66
N ALA A 172 0.04 15.66 -9.94
CA ALA A 172 1.32 15.13 -10.41
C ALA A 172 2.49 15.92 -9.86
N LYS A 173 2.40 17.25 -9.85
CA LYS A 173 3.44 18.14 -9.32
C LYS A 173 3.66 17.92 -7.83
N HIS A 174 2.57 17.75 -7.06
CA HIS A 174 2.66 17.46 -5.63
C HIS A 174 3.30 16.09 -5.37
N LEU A 175 2.83 15.03 -6.05
CA LEU A 175 3.41 13.69 -5.91
C LEU A 175 4.88 13.65 -6.35
N GLN A 176 5.24 14.40 -7.39
CA GLN A 176 6.63 14.54 -7.85
C GLN A 176 7.52 15.31 -6.87
N SER A 177 7.01 15.92 -5.80
CA SER A 177 7.89 16.49 -4.76
C SER A 177 8.50 15.41 -3.86
N TYR A 178 7.83 14.26 -3.69
CA TYR A 178 8.26 13.19 -2.80
C TYR A 178 9.41 12.34 -3.37
N SER A 179 10.20 11.73 -2.49
CA SER A 179 11.21 10.73 -2.84
C SER A 179 10.59 9.47 -3.45
N LEU A 180 11.38 8.70 -4.20
CA LEU A 180 10.93 7.44 -4.83
C LEU A 180 10.42 6.45 -3.77
N GLU A 181 11.14 6.34 -2.66
CA GLU A 181 10.80 5.50 -1.52
C GLU A 181 9.40 5.87 -1.02
N THR A 182 9.16 7.15 -0.72
CA THR A 182 7.85 7.66 -0.28
C THR A 182 6.72 7.32 -1.26
N LEU A 183 6.97 7.39 -2.57
CA LEU A 183 5.97 7.03 -3.58
C LEU A 183 5.57 5.55 -3.55
N HIS A 184 6.47 4.63 -3.19
CA HIS A 184 6.07 3.24 -2.92
C HIS A 184 5.06 3.16 -1.77
N GLY A 185 5.22 3.99 -0.74
CA GLY A 185 4.28 4.09 0.37
C GLY A 185 2.91 4.63 -0.06
N PHE A 186 2.87 5.67 -0.90
CA PHE A 186 1.62 6.17 -1.50
C PHE A 186 0.93 5.10 -2.34
N VAL A 187 1.65 4.44 -3.25
CA VAL A 187 1.10 3.34 -4.07
C VAL A 187 0.50 2.26 -3.18
N PHE A 188 1.21 1.84 -2.13
CA PHE A 188 0.72 0.83 -1.20
C PHE A 188 -0.53 1.26 -0.42
N ALA A 189 -0.62 2.53 -0.02
CA ALA A 189 -1.79 3.10 0.65
C ALA A 189 -3.00 3.16 -0.29
N VAL A 190 -2.81 3.66 -1.52
CA VAL A 190 -3.87 3.71 -2.55
C VAL A 190 -4.34 2.31 -2.90
N ASP A 191 -3.43 1.36 -3.06
CA ASP A 191 -3.80 -0.03 -3.35
C ASP A 191 -4.57 -0.70 -2.21
N THR A 192 -4.33 -0.29 -0.97
CA THR A 192 -5.02 -0.83 0.21
C THR A 192 -6.43 -0.24 0.33
N LEU A 193 -6.57 1.08 0.17
CA LEU A 193 -7.86 1.77 0.33
C LEU A 193 -8.71 1.80 -0.94
N LYS A 194 -8.10 1.54 -2.10
CA LYS A 194 -8.68 1.82 -3.43
C LYS A 194 -9.17 3.27 -3.55
N SER A 195 -8.45 4.19 -2.91
CA SER A 195 -8.74 5.61 -2.96
C SER A 195 -7.48 6.43 -2.74
N ILE A 196 -7.16 7.32 -3.68
CA ILE A 196 -6.12 8.32 -3.55
C ILE A 196 -6.55 9.49 -2.66
N VAL A 197 -7.83 9.85 -2.68
CA VAL A 197 -8.36 10.89 -1.80
C VAL A 197 -8.19 10.49 -0.33
N LEU A 198 -8.61 9.27 0.03
CA LEU A 198 -8.44 8.76 1.40
C LEU A 198 -6.98 8.55 1.76
N ALA A 199 -6.16 8.01 0.85
CA ALA A 199 -4.73 7.81 1.11
C ALA A 199 -4.02 9.14 1.41
N CYS A 200 -4.26 10.17 0.60
CA CYS A 200 -3.73 11.51 0.85
C CYS A 200 -4.26 12.09 2.17
N ALA A 201 -5.54 11.93 2.49
CA ALA A 201 -6.13 12.44 3.72
C ALA A 201 -5.49 11.83 4.99
N VAL A 202 -5.17 10.54 4.97
CA VAL A 202 -4.50 9.88 6.11
C VAL A 202 -3.04 10.29 6.20
N ILE A 203 -2.33 10.35 5.07
CA ILE A 203 -0.91 10.72 5.03
C ILE A 203 -0.71 12.17 5.49
N ASP A 204 -1.60 13.09 5.09
CA ASP A 204 -1.63 14.49 5.54
C ASP A 204 -2.30 14.65 6.93
N GLN A 205 -2.54 13.53 7.64
CA GLN A 205 -3.05 13.47 9.02
C GLN A 205 -4.40 14.17 9.24
N GLN A 206 -5.23 14.28 8.21
CA GLN A 206 -6.59 14.82 8.33
C GLN A 206 -7.56 13.83 8.96
N ILE A 207 -7.34 12.54 8.70
CA ILE A 207 -8.13 11.45 9.26
C ILE A 207 -7.20 10.35 9.78
N THR A 208 -7.69 9.61 10.77
CA THR A 208 -6.99 8.44 11.33
C THR A 208 -7.04 7.24 10.37
N VAL A 209 -6.11 6.29 10.53
CA VAL A 209 -6.06 5.03 9.77
C VAL A 209 -7.38 4.26 9.88
N GLU A 210 -7.92 4.15 11.10
CA GLU A 210 -9.14 3.41 11.39
C GLU A 210 -10.33 4.03 10.64
N ARG A 211 -10.40 5.36 10.64
CA ARG A 211 -11.43 6.12 9.92
C ARG A 211 -11.33 5.91 8.42
N ALA A 212 -10.13 5.99 7.84
CA ALA A 212 -9.98 5.78 6.40
C ALA A 212 -10.38 4.39 5.93
N VAL A 213 -10.01 3.34 6.69
CA VAL A 213 -10.45 1.97 6.37
C VAL A 213 -11.96 1.82 6.51
N ALA A 214 -12.57 2.44 7.52
CA ALA A 214 -14.03 2.44 7.66
C ALA A 214 -14.70 3.16 6.48
N LEU A 215 -14.11 4.26 5.99
CA LEU A 215 -14.64 5.03 4.87
C LEU A 215 -14.45 4.32 3.52
N SER A 216 -13.34 3.63 3.29
CA SER A 216 -13.15 2.83 2.07
C SER A 216 -14.11 1.64 2.00
N ARG A 217 -14.60 1.17 3.15
CA ARG A 217 -15.53 0.04 3.29
C ARG A 217 -16.95 0.48 3.65
N LEU A 218 -17.27 1.76 3.51
CA LEU A 218 -18.53 2.34 4.00
C LEU A 218 -19.75 1.62 3.42
N GLU A 219 -19.73 1.30 2.13
CA GLU A 219 -20.80 0.55 1.47
C GLU A 219 -20.91 -0.90 1.96
N GLU A 220 -19.77 -1.58 2.13
CA GLU A 220 -19.73 -2.94 2.67
C GLU A 220 -20.34 -2.95 4.08
N GLU A 221 -19.89 -2.06 4.97
CA GLU A 221 -20.40 -1.93 6.34
C GLU A 221 -21.90 -1.54 6.37
N TYR A 222 -22.38 -0.77 5.39
CA TYR A 222 -23.81 -0.52 5.24
C TYR A 222 -24.58 -1.80 4.91
N GLN A 223 -24.12 -2.58 3.92
CA GLN A 223 -24.76 -3.84 3.53
C GLN A 223 -24.75 -4.87 4.66
N LEU A 224 -23.67 -4.94 5.44
CA LEU A 224 -23.55 -5.85 6.59
C LEU A 224 -24.62 -5.61 7.65
N LYS A 225 -25.14 -4.37 7.79
CA LYS A 225 -26.25 -4.09 8.73
C LYS A 225 -27.54 -4.80 8.35
N PHE A 226 -27.78 -5.03 7.05
CA PHE A 226 -28.99 -5.69 6.57
C PHE A 226 -28.78 -7.20 6.39
N TRP A 227 -27.55 -7.65 6.06
CA TRP A 227 -27.26 -9.03 5.66
C TRP A 227 -26.52 -9.84 6.74
N GLY A 228 -26.09 -9.16 7.82
CA GLY A 228 -25.35 -9.74 8.93
C GLY A 228 -23.83 -9.78 8.68
N ARG A 229 -23.06 -9.80 9.78
CA ARG A 229 -21.59 -9.86 9.75
C ARG A 229 -21.09 -11.29 9.92
N VAL A 230 -20.20 -11.72 9.03
CA VAL A 230 -19.38 -12.93 9.17
C VAL A 230 -18.06 -12.57 9.86
N GLU A 231 -17.98 -12.81 11.17
CA GLU A 231 -16.85 -12.41 12.04
C GLU A 231 -15.47 -12.79 11.44
N TRP A 232 -15.28 -14.05 11.07
CA TRP A 232 -13.99 -14.55 10.57
C TRP A 232 -13.54 -13.97 9.23
N ALA A 233 -14.45 -13.37 8.46
CA ALA A 233 -14.12 -12.79 7.16
C ALA A 233 -14.01 -11.27 7.25
N HIS A 234 -15.05 -10.60 7.73
CA HIS A 234 -15.10 -9.13 7.71
C HIS A 234 -14.23 -8.49 8.78
N ASP A 235 -14.11 -9.10 9.97
CA ASP A 235 -13.26 -8.55 11.03
C ASP A 235 -11.78 -8.74 10.66
N PHE A 236 -11.43 -9.92 10.15
CA PHE A 236 -10.06 -10.19 9.68
C PHE A 236 -9.67 -9.25 8.54
N SER A 237 -10.54 -9.08 7.54
CA SER A 237 -10.30 -8.16 6.42
C SER A 237 -10.14 -6.71 6.90
N GLN A 238 -10.96 -6.26 7.85
CA GLN A 238 -10.85 -4.93 8.44
C GLN A 238 -9.48 -4.72 9.11
N GLN A 239 -9.09 -5.65 9.98
CA GLN A 239 -7.85 -5.56 10.75
C GLN A 239 -6.62 -5.65 9.83
N GLU A 240 -6.66 -6.51 8.81
CA GLU A 240 -5.62 -6.61 7.79
C GLU A 240 -5.46 -5.30 7.01
N LEU A 241 -6.57 -4.68 6.57
CA LEU A 241 -6.52 -3.40 5.88
C LEU A 241 -5.98 -2.27 6.77
N GLN A 242 -6.38 -2.25 8.05
CA GLN A 242 -5.86 -1.31 9.04
C GLN A 242 -4.35 -1.49 9.25
N ALA A 243 -3.87 -2.73 9.41
CA ALA A 243 -2.45 -3.02 9.58
C ALA A 243 -1.63 -2.61 8.35
N ARG A 244 -2.13 -2.92 7.15
CA ARG A 244 -1.48 -2.52 5.89
C ARG A 244 -1.43 -1.01 5.71
N LEU A 245 -2.54 -0.32 5.96
CA LEU A 245 -2.59 1.13 5.84
C LEU A 245 -1.70 1.82 6.89
N ALA A 246 -1.72 1.35 8.15
CA ALA A 246 -0.84 1.87 9.20
C ALA A 246 0.64 1.74 8.82
N ALA A 247 1.04 0.58 8.28
CA ALA A 247 2.39 0.37 7.78
C ALA A 247 2.75 1.35 6.65
N ALA A 248 1.84 1.58 5.70
CA ALA A 248 2.02 2.54 4.61
C ALA A 248 2.26 3.96 5.15
N VAL A 249 1.41 4.40 6.09
CA VAL A 249 1.44 5.74 6.67
C VAL A 249 2.71 5.96 7.48
N LEU A 250 3.09 4.99 8.32
CA LEU A 250 4.36 5.04 9.07
C LEU A 250 5.56 5.10 8.13
N PHE A 251 5.56 4.28 7.08
CA PHE A 251 6.63 4.27 6.10
C PHE A 251 6.76 5.61 5.36
N VAL A 252 5.64 6.20 4.92
CA VAL A 252 5.64 7.53 4.29
C VAL A 252 6.15 8.58 5.28
N HIS A 253 5.61 8.60 6.51
CA HIS A 253 5.97 9.58 7.53
C HIS A 253 7.46 9.52 7.89
N PHE A 254 8.02 8.32 8.08
CA PHE A 254 9.44 8.16 8.44
C PHE A 254 10.40 8.54 7.30
N ASN A 255 10.01 8.36 6.04
CA ASN A 255 10.80 8.82 4.90
C ASN A 255 10.66 10.32 4.65
N CYS A 256 9.52 10.94 4.97
CA CYS A 256 9.31 12.38 4.84
C CYS A 256 10.01 13.20 5.95
N SER A 257 9.95 12.74 7.20
CA SER A 257 10.52 13.46 8.35
C SER A 257 12.04 13.65 8.26
N GLU A 258 12.76 12.73 7.62
CA GLU A 258 14.19 12.88 7.38
C GLU A 258 14.53 13.97 6.36
N ASN A 259 13.70 14.17 5.33
CA ASN A 259 13.91 15.23 4.36
C ASN A 259 13.85 16.60 5.04
N LEU A 260 12.96 16.76 6.04
CA LEU A 260 12.85 17.98 6.85
C LEU A 260 14.07 18.21 7.76
N ILE A 261 14.67 17.14 8.31
CA ILE A 261 15.87 17.24 9.16
C ILE A 261 17.10 17.60 8.32
N LYS A 262 17.22 17.03 7.11
CA LYS A 262 18.29 17.38 6.17
C LYS A 262 18.17 18.81 5.66
N GLU A 263 16.97 19.28 5.29
CA GLU A 263 16.76 20.67 4.89
C GLU A 263 17.12 21.68 6.00
N LYS A 264 16.79 21.39 7.26
CA LYS A 264 17.17 22.23 8.41
C LYS A 264 18.65 22.19 8.77
N SER A 265 19.37 21.13 8.40
CA SER A 265 20.81 21.00 8.68
C SER A 265 21.70 21.62 7.58
N ILE A 266 21.10 22.02 6.46
CA ILE A 266 21.77 22.64 5.30
C ILE A 266 21.56 24.18 5.27
N LEU A 267 20.76 24.72 6.20
CA LEU A 267 20.55 26.15 6.45
C LEU A 267 21.34 26.61 7.69
#